data_AF-A0A7W3LT65-F1
#
_entry.id   AF-A0A7W3LT65-F1
#
_cell.length_a   1.000
_cell.length_b   1.000
_cell.length_c   1.000
_cell.angle_alpha   90.00
_cell.angle_beta   90.00
_cell.angle_gamma   90.00
#
_symmetry.space_group_name_H-M   'P 1'
#
loop_
_entity.id
_entity.type
_entity.pdbx_description
1 polymer ?
#
loop_
_entity_poly.entity_id
_entity_poly.type
_entity_poly.pdbx_seq_one_letter_code
_entity_poly.pdbx_strand_id
1 'polypeptide(L)'
;MKTSTSAAALAAAIAVPVLLLSGCGSSGDTKGSGATSAPPPASTSAEAAPSEPAAKPTSGGAQAPQATGKAVKLPVTQEALLAMPDLYFEKVSSQYPNAKRNMVVGPKNTLFGRVTTANGVFTYAVADMSIRGNALSTQDGPHVWRRGADTDWEYVGDTGGNLCGQVPQALVKVWGKSCG
;
A
#
# COMPACT_ATOMS: atom_id res chain seq x y z
N MET A 1 -11.10 -25.31 42.91
CA MET A 1 -9.83 -24.58 43.11
C MET A 1 -9.36 -24.19 41.72
N LYS A 2 -9.39 -22.94 41.22
CA LYS A 2 -9.52 -21.58 41.81
C LYS A 2 -8.22 -20.96 42.37
N THR A 3 -7.22 -20.84 41.49
CA THR A 3 -5.97 -20.03 41.55
C THR A 3 -5.45 -19.91 40.11
N SER A 4 -4.89 -18.81 39.61
CA SER A 4 -4.78 -17.42 40.12
C SER A 4 -4.65 -16.44 38.96
N THR A 5 -4.97 -15.16 39.21
CA THR A 5 -4.74 -14.04 38.28
C THR A 5 -3.25 -13.65 38.26
N SER A 6 -2.72 -13.28 37.10
CA SER A 6 -1.53 -12.42 36.97
C SER A 6 -1.81 -11.32 35.94
N ALA A 7 -1.29 -10.12 36.19
CA ALA A 7 -1.46 -8.94 35.36
C ALA A 7 -0.15 -8.12 35.34
N ALA A 8 -0.13 -7.04 34.55
CA ALA A 8 1.01 -6.16 34.26
C ALA A 8 2.10 -6.79 33.36
N ALA A 9 2.92 -6.00 32.65
CA ALA A 9 3.07 -4.54 32.69
C ALA A 9 3.16 -3.91 31.29
N LEU A 10 2.76 -2.63 31.17
CA LEU A 10 3.22 -1.77 30.09
C LEU A 10 4.68 -1.38 30.36
N ALA A 11 5.49 -1.32 29.30
CA ALA A 11 6.77 -0.62 29.29
C ALA A 11 6.86 0.23 28.00
N ALA A 12 6.72 1.54 28.14
CA ALA A 12 6.90 2.47 27.03
C ALA A 12 8.37 2.92 26.96
N ALA A 13 9.01 2.77 25.80
CA ALA A 13 10.35 3.26 25.54
C ALA A 13 10.32 4.34 24.45
N ILE A 14 10.32 5.60 24.87
CA ILE A 14 10.42 6.75 23.96
C ILE A 14 11.91 7.03 23.75
N ALA A 15 12.39 6.93 22.50
CA ALA A 15 13.76 7.28 22.13
C ALA A 15 13.73 8.21 20.91
N VAL A 16 14.17 9.46 21.10
CA VAL A 16 14.25 10.48 20.05
C VAL A 16 15.72 10.87 19.83
N PRO A 17 16.29 10.58 18.65
CA PRO A 17 17.53 11.21 18.20
C PRO A 17 17.26 12.65 17.72
N VAL A 18 18.16 13.57 18.07
CA VAL A 18 18.07 15.01 17.76
C VAL A 18 18.69 15.32 16.38
N LEU A 19 18.22 16.43 15.79
CA LEU A 19 18.73 17.03 14.55
C LEU A 19 20.27 17.21 14.52
N LEU A 20 20.85 17.04 13.33
CA LEU A 20 22.14 17.62 12.96
C LEU A 20 22.01 18.40 11.65
N LEU A 21 22.13 19.73 11.72
CA LEU A 21 22.39 20.61 10.57
C LEU A 21 23.89 20.90 10.52
N SER A 22 24.53 20.70 9.35
CA SER A 22 25.97 20.90 9.16
C SER A 22 26.30 21.41 7.75
N GLY A 23 26.90 22.60 7.63
CA GLY A 23 27.44 23.16 6.36
C GLY A 23 26.38 23.66 5.37
N CYS A 24 26.32 24.90 4.87
CA CYS A 24 27.23 26.06 4.83
C CYS A 24 28.43 25.96 3.85
N GLY A 25 28.39 26.78 2.79
CA GLY A 25 29.57 27.46 2.25
C GLY A 25 30.08 27.04 0.86
N SER A 26 29.77 27.85 -0.17
CA SER A 26 30.77 28.58 -0.98
C SER A 26 30.12 29.53 -2.00
N SER A 27 30.78 30.66 -2.26
CA SER A 27 30.30 31.75 -3.14
C SER A 27 30.88 31.67 -4.56
N GLY A 28 30.35 32.48 -5.49
CA GLY A 28 30.86 32.55 -6.87
C GLY A 28 30.20 33.64 -7.72
N ASP A 29 30.44 34.92 -7.41
CA ASP A 29 30.04 36.04 -8.26
C ASP A 29 30.78 36.05 -9.60
N THR A 30 30.12 36.51 -10.66
CA THR A 30 30.75 37.30 -11.73
C THR A 30 29.70 38.09 -12.51
N LYS A 31 30.06 39.31 -12.93
CA LYS A 31 29.14 40.29 -13.51
C LYS A 31 29.67 40.72 -14.87
N GLY A 32 28.88 40.52 -15.93
CA GLY A 32 29.26 40.84 -17.31
C GLY A 32 28.12 41.53 -18.06
N SER A 33 28.35 42.76 -18.50
CA SER A 33 27.41 43.53 -19.33
C SER A 33 27.78 43.44 -20.81
N GLY A 34 26.78 43.34 -21.67
CA GLY A 34 26.94 43.44 -23.13
C GLY A 34 25.59 43.28 -23.82
N ALA A 35 25.27 44.19 -24.75
CA ALA A 35 24.00 44.18 -25.48
C ALA A 35 24.24 44.56 -26.94
N THR A 36 23.58 43.88 -27.89
CA THR A 36 22.87 44.48 -29.04
C THR A 36 22.18 43.43 -29.94
N SER A 37 20.93 43.74 -30.33
CA SER A 37 20.33 43.64 -31.68
C SER A 37 20.16 42.31 -32.47
N ALA A 38 18.91 42.16 -32.95
CA ALA A 38 18.45 41.59 -34.25
C ALA A 38 18.15 40.06 -34.40
N PRO A 39 16.96 39.68 -34.94
CA PRO A 39 16.56 38.31 -35.32
C PRO A 39 16.29 38.14 -36.85
N PRO A 40 15.78 37.00 -37.36
CA PRO A 40 15.65 35.64 -36.80
C PRO A 40 16.66 34.68 -37.52
N PRO A 41 16.39 33.80 -38.53
CA PRO A 41 15.18 33.26 -39.18
C PRO A 41 14.96 31.72 -39.07
N ALA A 42 13.75 31.28 -39.47
CA ALA A 42 13.37 29.98 -40.07
C ALA A 42 13.80 28.61 -39.47
N SER A 43 12.79 27.89 -38.97
CA SER A 43 12.51 26.45 -39.21
C SER A 43 13.62 25.39 -39.13
N THR A 44 13.59 24.62 -38.03
CA THR A 44 14.00 23.20 -38.03
C THR A 44 12.85 22.37 -37.48
N SER A 45 12.45 21.31 -38.19
CA SER A 45 11.44 20.37 -37.68
C SER A 45 12.02 19.59 -36.50
N ALA A 46 11.56 19.88 -35.28
CA ALA A 46 11.83 19.03 -34.13
C ALA A 46 11.07 17.72 -34.31
N GLU A 47 11.81 16.62 -34.49
CA GLU A 47 11.25 15.28 -34.53
C GLU A 47 10.52 14.98 -33.21
N ALA A 48 9.30 14.45 -33.31
CA ALA A 48 8.47 14.18 -32.14
C ALA A 48 9.05 12.98 -31.36
N ALA A 49 9.95 13.26 -30.43
CA ALA A 49 10.48 12.26 -29.51
C ALA A 49 9.32 11.52 -28.84
N PRO A 50 9.24 10.18 -28.94
CA PRO A 50 8.16 9.43 -28.35
C PRO A 50 8.24 9.56 -26.84
N SER A 51 7.23 10.17 -26.22
CA SER A 51 7.12 10.26 -24.76
C SER A 51 7.19 8.86 -24.17
N GLU A 52 8.23 8.57 -23.39
CA GLU A 52 8.34 7.29 -22.69
C GLU A 52 7.09 7.09 -21.82
N PRO A 53 6.43 5.92 -21.90
CA PRO A 53 5.26 5.66 -21.09
C PRO A 53 5.69 5.64 -19.62
N ALA A 54 5.13 6.55 -18.82
CA ALA A 54 5.44 6.67 -17.40
C ALA A 54 5.33 5.30 -16.72
N ALA A 55 6.46 4.78 -16.24
CA ALA A 55 6.56 3.41 -15.76
C ALA A 55 5.62 3.22 -14.56
N LYS A 56 4.51 2.48 -14.77
CA LYS A 56 3.58 2.11 -13.71
C LYS A 56 4.37 1.40 -12.62
N PRO A 57 4.33 1.84 -11.35
CA PRO A 57 5.09 1.18 -10.30
C PRO A 57 4.59 -0.26 -10.16
N THR A 58 5.47 -1.23 -10.41
CA THR A 58 5.14 -2.64 -10.26
C THR A 58 4.92 -2.93 -8.77
N SER A 59 3.66 -3.13 -8.38
CA SER A 59 3.26 -3.58 -7.05
C SER A 59 3.80 -5.00 -6.83
N GLY A 60 5.01 -5.10 -6.27
CA GLY A 60 5.76 -6.34 -6.06
C GLY A 60 5.20 -7.18 -4.91
N GLY A 61 3.91 -7.51 -4.96
CA GLY A 61 3.21 -8.30 -3.95
C GLY A 61 3.83 -9.69 -3.81
N ALA A 62 4.20 -10.05 -2.57
CA ALA A 62 4.76 -11.36 -2.27
C ALA A 62 3.78 -12.49 -2.61
N GLN A 63 4.24 -13.50 -3.34
CA GLN A 63 3.37 -14.56 -3.86
C GLN A 63 2.71 -15.37 -2.74
N ALA A 64 1.43 -15.66 -2.90
CA ALA A 64 0.59 -16.33 -1.92
C ALA A 64 1.12 -17.73 -1.56
N PRO A 65 1.20 -18.08 -0.26
CA PRO A 65 1.52 -19.44 0.15
C PRO A 65 0.44 -20.42 -0.32
N GLN A 66 0.85 -21.59 -0.82
CA GLN A 66 -0.10 -22.62 -1.21
C GLN A 66 -0.84 -23.17 0.02
N ALA A 67 -2.15 -23.37 -0.14
CA ALA A 67 -3.01 -23.94 0.89
C ALA A 67 -2.81 -25.46 0.97
N THR A 68 -2.51 -25.97 2.16
CA THR A 68 -2.35 -27.41 2.45
C THR A 68 -3.53 -27.97 3.23
N GLY A 69 -4.37 -27.11 3.82
CA GLY A 69 -5.58 -27.50 4.54
C GLY A 69 -6.83 -26.75 4.05
N LYS A 70 -7.92 -26.86 4.82
CA LYS A 70 -9.20 -26.21 4.50
C LYS A 70 -9.07 -24.68 4.58
N ALA A 71 -9.52 -24.00 3.53
CA ALA A 71 -9.92 -22.59 3.61
C ALA A 71 -11.37 -22.48 4.11
N VAL A 72 -11.69 -21.40 4.81
CA VAL A 72 -13.05 -21.07 5.27
C VAL A 72 -13.35 -19.59 5.00
N LYS A 73 -14.54 -19.32 4.47
CA LYS A 73 -15.13 -17.98 4.46
C LYS A 73 -15.57 -17.62 5.89
N LEU A 74 -15.33 -16.40 6.32
CA LEU A 74 -15.66 -15.90 7.66
C LEU A 74 -16.48 -14.60 7.56
N PRO A 75 -17.28 -14.25 8.57
CA PRO A 75 -17.83 -12.89 8.70
C PRO A 75 -16.69 -11.90 8.95
N VAL A 76 -16.79 -10.70 8.38
CA VAL A 76 -15.80 -9.62 8.59
C VAL A 76 -15.86 -9.17 10.05
N THR A 77 -14.72 -9.00 10.72
CA THR A 77 -14.67 -8.49 12.10
C THR A 77 -14.65 -6.96 12.13
N GLN A 78 -15.26 -6.37 13.17
CA GLN A 78 -15.21 -4.91 13.39
C GLN A 78 -13.76 -4.40 13.54
N GLU A 79 -12.91 -5.20 14.17
CA GLU A 79 -11.46 -5.00 14.25
C GLU A 79 -10.83 -4.82 12.86
N ALA A 80 -11.08 -5.74 11.92
CA ALA A 80 -10.53 -5.63 10.57
C ALA A 80 -11.11 -4.43 9.81
N LEU A 81 -12.41 -4.11 10.00
CA LEU A 81 -13.02 -2.91 9.41
C LEU A 81 -12.37 -1.59 9.88
N LEU A 82 -11.82 -1.57 11.10
CA LEU A 82 -11.10 -0.41 11.65
C LEU A 82 -9.64 -0.38 11.20
N ALA A 83 -8.92 -1.52 11.24
CA ALA A 83 -7.50 -1.59 10.94
C ALA A 83 -7.16 -1.44 9.44
N MET A 84 -7.96 -2.03 8.55
CA MET A 84 -7.68 -2.04 7.11
C MET A 84 -7.48 -0.63 6.50
N PRO A 85 -8.35 0.38 6.78
CA PRO A 85 -8.17 1.74 6.27
C PRO A 85 -6.94 2.49 6.81
N ASP A 86 -6.49 2.18 8.03
CA ASP A 86 -5.27 2.78 8.62
C ASP A 86 -4.03 2.25 7.90
N LEU A 87 -3.92 0.92 7.78
CA LEU A 87 -2.81 0.24 7.11
C LEU A 87 -2.73 0.57 5.61
N TYR A 88 -3.87 0.71 4.94
CA TYR A 88 -3.92 1.22 3.56
C TYR A 88 -3.34 2.64 3.47
N PHE A 89 -3.81 3.55 4.33
CA PHE A 89 -3.35 4.94 4.30
C PHE A 89 -1.85 5.07 4.57
N GLU A 90 -1.32 4.32 5.54
CA GLU A 90 0.11 4.26 5.82
C GLU A 90 0.91 3.97 4.54
N LYS A 91 0.55 2.91 3.80
CA LYS A 91 1.29 2.48 2.61
C LYS A 91 1.11 3.37 1.38
N VAL A 92 -0.05 4.01 1.18
CA VAL A 92 -0.30 4.85 -0.01
C VAL A 92 -0.06 6.36 0.21
N SER A 93 0.10 6.81 1.45
CA SER A 93 0.25 8.24 1.78
C SER A 93 1.40 8.94 1.06
N SER A 94 2.52 8.25 0.85
CA SER A 94 3.69 8.77 0.13
C SER A 94 3.45 8.96 -1.38
N GLN A 95 2.59 8.14 -1.98
CA GLN A 95 2.21 8.24 -3.39
C GLN A 95 1.18 9.36 -3.62
N TYR A 96 0.40 9.67 -2.58
CA TYR A 96 -0.69 10.64 -2.61
C TYR A 96 -0.48 11.72 -1.54
N PRO A 97 0.53 12.61 -1.65
CA PRO A 97 0.97 13.50 -0.56
C PRO A 97 -0.06 14.53 -0.10
N ASN A 98 -1.09 14.82 -0.90
CA ASN A 98 -2.22 15.68 -0.51
C ASN A 98 -3.38 14.91 0.16
N ALA A 99 -3.31 13.57 0.20
CA ALA A 99 -4.32 12.73 0.82
C ALA A 99 -4.24 12.81 2.36
N LYS A 100 -5.40 12.77 3.01
CA LYS A 100 -5.52 12.72 4.46
C LYS A 100 -6.29 11.47 4.86
N ARG A 101 -6.05 10.95 6.06
CA ARG A 101 -6.68 9.71 6.54
C ARG A 101 -8.23 9.73 6.51
N ASN A 102 -8.85 10.90 6.67
CA ASN A 102 -10.32 11.10 6.55
C ASN A 102 -10.84 11.20 5.09
N MET A 103 -9.95 11.20 4.10
CA MET A 103 -10.28 11.07 2.68
C MET A 103 -10.35 9.61 2.23
N VAL A 104 -9.81 8.67 3.02
CA VAL A 104 -9.93 7.23 2.74
C VAL A 104 -11.40 6.82 2.70
N VAL A 105 -11.76 6.06 1.67
CA VAL A 105 -13.09 5.47 1.47
C VAL A 105 -12.93 3.96 1.41
N GLY A 106 -13.66 3.25 2.28
CA GLY A 106 -13.57 1.80 2.40
C GLY A 106 -13.49 1.35 3.87
N PRO A 107 -13.43 0.04 4.13
CA PRO A 107 -13.42 -1.05 3.14
C PRO A 107 -14.80 -1.27 2.51
N LYS A 108 -14.83 -1.69 1.24
CA LYS A 108 -16.05 -2.12 0.52
C LYS A 108 -15.87 -3.51 -0.08
N ASN A 109 -16.99 -4.17 -0.38
CA ASN A 109 -17.06 -5.49 -1.03
C ASN A 109 -16.22 -6.59 -0.35
N THR A 110 -16.02 -6.46 0.96
CA THR A 110 -15.00 -7.20 1.71
C THR A 110 -15.19 -8.72 1.66
N LEU A 111 -14.18 -9.41 1.13
CA LEU A 111 -14.00 -10.84 1.29
C LEU A 111 -13.14 -11.10 2.53
N PHE A 112 -13.52 -12.07 3.35
CA PHE A 112 -12.84 -12.35 4.61
C PHE A 112 -12.83 -13.86 4.88
N GLY A 113 -11.72 -14.38 5.38
CA GLY A 113 -11.55 -15.83 5.53
C GLY A 113 -10.22 -16.23 6.13
N ARG A 114 -10.10 -17.52 6.43
CA ARG A 114 -8.91 -18.12 7.05
C ARG A 114 -8.51 -19.40 6.34
N VAL A 115 -7.21 -19.68 6.24
CA VAL A 115 -6.66 -20.84 5.54
C VAL A 115 -5.47 -21.43 6.29
N THR A 116 -5.37 -22.76 6.28
CA THR A 116 -4.17 -23.48 6.74
C THR A 116 -3.23 -23.74 5.56
N THR A 117 -1.97 -23.38 5.75
CA THR A 117 -0.85 -23.57 4.81
C THR A 117 0.24 -24.39 5.49
N ALA A 118 1.29 -24.79 4.75
CA ALA A 118 2.48 -25.41 5.34
C ALA A 118 3.14 -24.50 6.41
N ASN A 119 3.01 -23.19 6.24
CA ASN A 119 3.64 -22.17 7.09
C ASN A 119 2.72 -21.71 8.25
N GLY A 120 1.66 -22.48 8.55
CA GLY A 120 0.69 -22.17 9.60
C GLY A 120 -0.65 -21.62 9.09
N VAL A 121 -1.42 -21.04 10.01
CA VAL A 121 -2.79 -20.57 9.80
C VAL A 121 -2.79 -19.05 9.59
N PHE A 122 -3.37 -18.61 8.47
CA PHE A 122 -3.45 -17.20 8.10
C PHE A 122 -4.89 -16.75 7.90
N THR A 123 -5.21 -15.56 8.41
CA THR A 123 -6.46 -14.85 8.10
C THR A 123 -6.17 -13.82 7.02
N TYR A 124 -7.01 -13.77 5.99
CA TYR A 124 -6.93 -12.81 4.90
C TYR A 124 -8.20 -11.96 4.84
N ALA A 125 -8.01 -10.67 4.55
CA ALA A 125 -9.05 -9.76 4.15
C ALA A 125 -8.74 -9.23 2.74
N VAL A 126 -9.78 -9.04 1.93
CA VAL A 126 -9.68 -8.40 0.62
C VAL A 126 -10.81 -7.40 0.49
N ALA A 127 -10.53 -6.15 0.10
CA ALA A 127 -11.56 -5.10 0.01
C ALA A 127 -11.17 -4.00 -0.97
N ASP A 128 -12.18 -3.32 -1.53
CA ASP A 128 -11.97 -2.09 -2.28
C ASP A 128 -11.73 -0.93 -1.30
N MET A 129 -10.69 -0.14 -1.57
CA MET A 129 -10.39 1.14 -0.93
C MET A 129 -10.23 2.21 -2.02
N SER A 130 -10.30 3.49 -1.66
CA SER A 130 -9.71 4.58 -2.45
C SER A 130 -9.50 5.84 -1.62
N ILE A 131 -8.84 6.84 -2.19
CA ILE A 131 -8.78 8.21 -1.67
C ILE A 131 -9.85 9.06 -2.38
N ARG A 132 -10.77 9.64 -1.59
CA ARG A 132 -11.84 10.53 -2.08
C ARG A 132 -11.26 11.68 -2.90
N GLY A 133 -11.70 11.80 -4.15
CA GLY A 133 -11.24 12.83 -5.10
C GLY A 133 -10.01 12.42 -5.93
N ASN A 134 -9.50 11.20 -5.79
CA ASN A 134 -8.36 10.70 -6.58
C ASN A 134 -8.76 9.45 -7.39
N ALA A 135 -8.86 9.61 -8.71
CA ALA A 135 -9.27 8.55 -9.64
C ALA A 135 -8.19 7.48 -9.91
N LEU A 136 -6.91 7.75 -9.61
CA LEU A 136 -5.84 6.74 -9.70
C LEU A 136 -6.00 5.72 -8.58
N SER A 137 -6.18 6.20 -7.35
CA SER A 137 -6.38 5.38 -6.14
C SER A 137 -7.64 4.49 -6.13
N THR A 138 -8.44 4.51 -7.20
CA THR A 138 -9.62 3.64 -7.40
C THR A 138 -9.35 2.55 -8.44
N GLN A 139 -8.22 2.60 -9.16
CA GLN A 139 -7.76 1.57 -10.11
C GLN A 139 -6.81 0.56 -9.42
N ASP A 140 -6.11 1.01 -8.38
CA ASP A 140 -5.26 0.19 -7.53
C ASP A 140 -6.16 -0.67 -6.63
N GLY A 141 -6.66 -1.82 -7.08
CA GLY A 141 -7.52 -2.65 -6.22
C GLY A 141 -8.09 -3.93 -6.82
N PRO A 142 -8.86 -4.73 -6.03
CA PRO A 142 -9.00 -4.62 -4.58
C PRO A 142 -7.66 -4.84 -3.84
N HIS A 143 -7.60 -4.47 -2.57
CA HIS A 143 -6.41 -4.63 -1.73
C HIS A 143 -6.45 -5.91 -0.90
N VAL A 144 -5.29 -6.40 -0.48
CA VAL A 144 -5.11 -7.58 0.37
C VAL A 144 -4.45 -7.21 1.69
N TRP A 145 -5.02 -7.71 2.78
CA TRP A 145 -4.38 -7.74 4.11
C TRP A 145 -4.30 -9.18 4.61
N ARG A 146 -3.27 -9.45 5.42
CA ARG A 146 -2.97 -10.76 6.00
C ARG A 146 -2.65 -10.62 7.48
N ARG A 147 -2.95 -11.64 8.27
CA ARG A 147 -2.29 -11.90 9.55
C ARG A 147 -2.12 -13.40 9.80
N GLY A 148 -1.20 -13.76 10.69
CA GLY A 148 -1.13 -15.10 11.27
C GLY A 148 -2.29 -15.38 12.25
N ALA A 149 -2.09 -16.34 13.15
CA ALA A 149 -3.01 -16.55 14.27
C ALA A 149 -2.85 -15.47 15.35
N ASP A 150 -1.60 -15.19 15.72
CA ASP A 150 -1.23 -14.34 16.87
C ASP A 150 -0.38 -13.12 16.44
N THR A 151 -0.68 -12.56 15.25
CA THR A 151 0.01 -11.37 14.71
C THR A 151 -0.98 -10.25 14.38
N ASP A 152 -0.47 -9.03 14.33
CA ASP A 152 -1.17 -7.88 13.76
C ASP A 152 -1.45 -8.06 12.26
N TRP A 153 -2.28 -7.16 11.74
CA TRP A 153 -2.63 -7.06 10.32
C TRP A 153 -1.53 -6.36 9.52
N GLU A 154 -1.15 -6.98 8.42
CA GLU A 154 -0.20 -6.51 7.41
C GLU A 154 -0.96 -6.16 6.13
N TYR A 155 -0.71 -4.98 5.53
CA TYR A 155 -1.11 -4.69 4.15
C TYR A 155 -0.12 -5.37 3.19
N VAL A 156 -0.62 -6.24 2.30
CA VAL A 156 0.19 -7.08 1.41
C VAL A 156 0.36 -6.45 0.03
N GLY A 157 -0.65 -5.75 -0.48
CA GLY A 157 -0.65 -5.17 -1.82
C GLY A 157 -2.05 -4.86 -2.36
N ASP A 158 -2.10 -4.33 -3.57
CA ASP A 158 -3.27 -4.33 -4.44
C ASP A 158 -3.21 -5.52 -5.42
N THR A 159 -4.35 -6.06 -5.83
CA THR A 159 -4.38 -7.22 -6.73
C THR A 159 -4.43 -6.87 -8.22
N GLY A 160 -4.52 -5.59 -8.59
CA GLY A 160 -4.79 -5.16 -9.98
C GLY A 160 -5.97 -5.88 -10.63
N GLY A 161 -7.04 -6.16 -9.87
CA GLY A 161 -8.19 -6.98 -10.28
C GLY A 161 -8.04 -8.50 -10.18
N ASN A 162 -6.82 -9.07 -10.14
CA ASN A 162 -6.58 -10.51 -10.08
C ASN A 162 -6.20 -10.99 -8.67
N LEU A 163 -7.18 -11.52 -7.93
CA LEU A 163 -6.97 -12.10 -6.59
C LEU A 163 -5.92 -13.22 -6.55
N CYS A 164 -5.72 -13.93 -7.66
CA CYS A 164 -4.87 -15.11 -7.72
C CYS A 164 -3.42 -14.73 -8.00
N GLY A 165 -2.59 -14.85 -6.97
CA GLY A 165 -1.21 -14.38 -6.95
C GLY A 165 -0.86 -13.85 -5.56
N GLN A 166 -1.73 -13.03 -4.97
CA GLN A 166 -1.60 -12.52 -3.60
C GLN A 166 -2.51 -13.23 -2.59
N VAL A 167 -3.62 -13.83 -3.03
CA VAL A 167 -4.50 -14.65 -2.18
C VAL A 167 -4.33 -16.15 -2.50
N PRO A 168 -4.24 -17.04 -1.48
CA PRO A 168 -4.27 -18.48 -1.69
C PRO A 168 -5.55 -18.93 -2.41
N GLN A 169 -5.42 -19.68 -3.50
CA GLN A 169 -6.55 -20.06 -4.38
C GLN A 169 -7.73 -20.75 -3.65
N ALA A 170 -7.45 -21.48 -2.56
CA ALA A 170 -8.48 -22.10 -1.73
C ALA A 170 -9.43 -21.08 -1.09
N LEU A 171 -8.95 -19.87 -0.71
CA LEU A 171 -9.78 -18.78 -0.20
C LEU A 171 -10.63 -18.17 -1.30
N VAL A 172 -10.02 -17.87 -2.45
CA VAL A 172 -10.72 -17.37 -3.66
C VAL A 172 -11.91 -18.27 -3.99
N LYS A 173 -11.71 -19.60 -3.97
CA LYS A 173 -12.76 -20.60 -4.19
C LYS A 173 -13.88 -20.57 -3.15
N VAL A 174 -13.60 -20.55 -1.84
CA VAL A 174 -14.66 -20.50 -0.80
C VAL A 174 -15.36 -19.14 -0.69
N TRP A 175 -14.80 -18.10 -1.31
CA TRP A 175 -15.47 -16.81 -1.50
C TRP A 175 -16.40 -16.76 -2.72
N GLY A 176 -16.47 -17.83 -3.52
CA GLY A 176 -17.27 -17.87 -4.75
C GLY A 176 -16.64 -17.08 -5.91
N LYS A 177 -15.31 -16.98 -5.92
CA LYS A 177 -14.52 -16.36 -6.99
C LYS A 177 -13.69 -17.43 -7.71
N SER A 178 -13.24 -17.12 -8.92
CA SER A 178 -12.37 -17.96 -9.74
C SER A 178 -11.00 -17.30 -9.94
N CYS A 179 -9.98 -18.12 -10.17
CA CYS A 179 -8.81 -17.69 -10.93
C CYS A 179 -9.14 -17.85 -12.41
N GLY A 180 -8.79 -16.85 -13.23
CA GLY A 180 -8.65 -16.98 -14.68
C GLY A 180 -7.19 -17.21 -15.05
#